data_AF-A0A8B9QU00-F1
#
_entry.id   AF-A0A8B9QU00-F1
#
_cell.length_a   1.000
_cell.length_b   1.000
_cell.length_c   1.000
_cell.angle_alpha   90.00
_cell.angle_beta   90.00
_cell.angle_gamma   90.00
#
_symmetry.space_group_name_H-M   'P 1'
#
loop_
_entity.id
_entity.type
_entity.pdbx_description
1 polymer ?
#
loop_
_entity_poly.entity_id
_entity_poly.type
_entity_poly.pdbx_seq_one_letter_code
_entity_poly.pdbx_strand_id
1 'polypeptide(L)'
;MEAAEKRVRTFARVKPTADFAQDMIKSIDIYIKKDARKGIVNNRQTDWSFRLDGVLHNTSQELAYETVAEKLVSDALLGYNGDFFLF
;
A
#
# COMPACT_ATOMS: atom_id res chain seq x y z
N MET A 1 28.12 -3.70 3.37
CA MET A 1 27.53 -2.36 3.49
C MET A 1 26.08 -2.54 3.83
N GLU A 2 25.73 -2.38 5.10
CA GLU A 2 24.34 -2.40 5.55
C GLU A 2 23.66 -1.16 4.95
N ALA A 3 22.65 -1.37 4.11
CA ALA A 3 21.92 -0.27 3.51
C ALA A 3 21.27 0.54 4.65
N ALA A 4 21.50 1.86 4.67
CA ALA A 4 20.93 2.73 5.69
C ALA A 4 19.42 2.48 5.81
N GLU A 5 18.95 2.11 7.01
CA GLU A 5 17.54 1.79 7.21
C GLU A 5 16.66 2.99 6.88
N LYS A 6 15.60 2.76 6.10
CA LYS A 6 14.61 3.79 5.77
C LYS A 6 13.91 4.25 7.04
N ARG A 7 14.00 5.56 7.31
CA ARG A 7 13.35 6.22 8.44
C ARG A 7 11.82 6.32 8.31
N VAL A 8 11.30 6.27 7.08
CA VAL A 8 9.85 6.34 6.81
C VAL A 8 9.46 5.12 6.00
N ARG A 9 8.42 4.42 6.47
CA ARG A 9 7.82 3.26 5.80
C ARG A 9 6.36 3.55 5.49
N THR A 10 5.93 3.20 4.29
CA THR A 10 4.58 3.42 3.80
C THR A 10 3.95 2.09 3.39
N PHE A 11 2.74 1.84 3.89
CA PHE A 11 1.98 0.63 3.60
C PHE A 11 0.56 1.00 3.18
N ALA A 12 0.00 0.26 2.23
CA ALA A 12 -1.45 0.33 1.97
C ALA A 12 -2.10 -0.95 2.47
N ARG A 13 -3.22 -0.81 3.19
CA ARG A 13 -4.07 -1.94 3.56
C ARG A 13 -5.37 -1.88 2.78
N VAL A 14 -5.64 -2.92 1.99
CA VAL A 14 -6.87 -3.01 1.21
C VAL A 14 -7.92 -3.75 2.02
N LYS A 15 -9.09 -3.12 2.21
CA LYS A 15 -10.24 -3.76 2.85
C LYS A 15 -10.69 -4.97 2.02
N PRO A 16 -10.90 -6.15 2.64
CA PRO A 16 -11.47 -7.30 1.94
C PRO A 16 -12.84 -6.94 1.36
N THR A 17 -13.04 -7.23 0.08
CA THR A 17 -14.33 -7.08 -0.61
C THR A 17 -14.56 -8.31 -1.47
N ALA A 18 -15.83 -8.75 -1.57
CA ALA A 18 -16.19 -9.93 -2.34
C ALA A 18 -15.96 -9.74 -3.86
N ASP A 19 -16.03 -8.49 -4.32
CA ASP A 19 -15.74 -8.08 -5.71
C ASP A 19 -14.40 -7.34 -5.75
N PHE A 20 -13.33 -8.03 -5.35
CA PHE A 20 -12.01 -7.45 -5.36
C PHE A 20 -11.46 -7.47 -6.79
N ALA A 21 -11.09 -6.29 -7.30
CA ALA A 21 -10.50 -6.14 -8.62
C ALA A 21 -9.04 -6.63 -8.65
N GLN A 22 -8.84 -7.95 -8.48
CA GLN A 22 -7.53 -8.62 -8.49
C GLN A 22 -6.74 -8.31 -9.77
N ASP A 23 -7.44 -8.18 -10.90
CA ASP A 23 -6.82 -7.85 -12.19
C ASP A 23 -6.28 -6.41 -12.23
N MET A 24 -6.77 -5.52 -11.36
CA MET A 24 -6.41 -4.10 -11.33
C MET A 24 -5.51 -3.73 -10.16
N ILE A 25 -5.09 -4.67 -9.31
CA ILE A 25 -4.26 -4.42 -8.12
C ILE A 25 -3.30 -5.62 -7.94
N LYS A 26 -2.09 -5.56 -8.51
CA LYS A 26 -1.02 -6.59 -8.41
C LYS A 26 0.23 -6.07 -7.67
N SER A 27 0.70 -4.88 -8.02
CA SER A 27 1.24 -3.89 -7.07
C SER A 27 0.12 -2.85 -6.90
N ILE A 28 0.27 -1.72 -6.20
CA ILE A 28 -0.75 -0.65 -6.30
C ILE A 28 -0.60 0.03 -7.67
N ASP A 29 -0.83 -0.74 -8.72
CA ASP A 29 -0.90 -0.35 -10.12
C ASP A 29 -2.39 -0.27 -10.42
N ILE A 30 -3.00 0.88 -10.14
CA ILE A 30 -4.44 1.08 -10.35
C ILE A 30 -4.70 1.22 -11.83
N TYR A 31 -5.43 0.26 -12.39
CA TYR A 31 -5.94 0.30 -13.75
C TYR A 31 -7.39 0.78 -13.77
N ILE A 32 -7.70 1.85 -14.49
CA ILE A 32 -9.07 2.29 -14.75
C ILE A 32 -9.50 1.77 -16.12
N LYS A 33 -10.56 0.95 -16.16
CA LYS A 33 -11.18 0.50 -17.41
C LYS A 33 -11.58 1.70 -18.28
N LYS A 34 -11.07 1.73 -19.52
CA LYS A 34 -11.47 2.74 -20.52
C LYS A 34 -12.95 2.60 -20.85
N ASP A 35 -13.66 3.72 -20.81
CA ASP A 35 -15.09 3.78 -21.09
C ASP A 35 -15.33 3.65 -22.61
N ALA A 36 -15.95 2.55 -23.03
CA ALA A 36 -16.14 2.20 -24.45
C ALA A 36 -17.07 3.16 -25.20
N ARG A 37 -17.74 4.10 -24.50
CA ARG A 37 -18.77 4.99 -25.07
C ARG A 37 -18.27 6.37 -25.46
N LYS A 38 -17.02 6.73 -25.17
CA LYS A 38 -16.46 8.07 -25.47
C LYS A 38 -15.47 8.00 -26.63
N GLY A 39 -15.78 8.76 -27.69
CA GLY A 39 -15.02 8.83 -28.93
C GLY A 39 -13.60 9.38 -28.82
N ILE A 40 -13.05 9.71 -29.98
CA ILE A 40 -11.66 9.86 -30.46
C ILE A 40 -10.63 10.59 -29.55
N VAL A 41 -11.01 11.20 -28.43
CA VAL A 41 -10.07 11.87 -27.51
C VAL A 41 -9.84 11.03 -26.23
N ASN A 42 -8.75 10.26 -26.25
CA ASN A 42 -8.34 9.32 -25.20
C ASN A 42 -7.40 9.97 -24.14
N ASN A 43 -7.68 11.21 -23.71
CA ASN A 43 -6.78 12.01 -22.86
C ASN A 43 -6.89 11.76 -21.34
N ARG A 44 -7.55 10.68 -20.90
CA ARG A 44 -7.61 10.33 -19.47
C ARG A 44 -6.48 9.36 -19.12
N GLN A 45 -5.69 9.71 -18.10
CA GLN A 45 -4.74 8.77 -17.51
C GLN A 45 -5.52 7.61 -16.90
N THR A 46 -5.24 6.40 -17.40
CA THR A 46 -5.91 5.17 -16.97
C THR A 46 -5.05 4.29 -16.09
N ASP A 47 -3.77 4.61 -15.98
CA ASP A 47 -2.76 3.77 -15.34
C ASP A 47 -2.00 4.62 -14.31
N TRP A 48 -2.05 4.21 -13.05
CA TRP A 48 -1.26 4.80 -11.97
C TRP A 48 -0.48 3.72 -11.25
N SER A 49 0.83 3.89 -11.17
CA SER A 49 1.72 3.00 -10.40
C SER A 49 2.18 3.68 -9.12
N PHE A 50 1.85 3.09 -7.98
CA PHE A 50 2.30 3.55 -6.67
C PHE A 50 3.29 2.54 -6.08
N ARG A 51 4.47 3.05 -5.72
CA ARG A 51 5.53 2.25 -5.09
C ARG A 51 5.54 2.53 -3.59
N LEU A 52 5.03 1.57 -2.83
CA LEU A 52 5.06 1.59 -1.36
C LEU A 52 6.07 0.56 -0.84
N ASP A 53 6.35 0.60 0.46
CA ASP A 53 7.20 -0.39 1.12
C ASP A 53 6.46 -1.74 1.31
N GLY A 54 5.11 -1.73 1.30
CA GLY A 54 4.32 -2.96 1.24
C GLY A 54 2.83 -2.73 0.99
N VAL A 55 2.13 -3.80 0.59
CA VAL A 55 0.68 -3.82 0.38
C VAL A 55 0.10 -5.00 1.15
N LEU A 56 -0.84 -4.71 2.04
CA LEU A 56 -1.53 -5.68 2.89
C LEU A 56 -2.91 -5.95 2.26
N HIS A 57 -3.08 -7.11 1.64
CA HIS A 57 -4.36 -7.55 1.07
C HIS A 57 -4.89 -8.76 1.82
N ASN A 58 -6.18 -8.73 2.18
CA ASN A 58 -6.85 -9.79 2.91
C ASN A 58 -6.08 -10.27 4.17
N THR A 59 -5.41 -9.33 4.83
CA THR A 59 -4.56 -9.59 5.99
C THR A 59 -5.35 -9.44 7.30
N SER A 60 -5.16 -10.38 8.22
CA SER A 60 -5.70 -10.30 9.59
C SER A 60 -5.11 -9.12 10.37
N GLN A 61 -5.69 -8.79 11.51
CA GLN A 61 -5.19 -7.68 12.33
C GLN A 61 -3.82 -7.98 12.92
N GLU A 62 -3.59 -9.23 13.31
CA GLU A 62 -2.35 -9.71 13.91
C GLU A 62 -1.19 -9.56 12.92
N LEU A 63 -1.38 -10.06 11.69
CA LEU A 63 -0.35 -9.98 10.66
C LEU A 63 -0.14 -8.53 10.18
N ALA A 64 -1.18 -7.69 10.21
CA ALA A 64 -1.01 -6.27 9.92
C ALA A 64 -0.13 -5.58 10.98
N TYR A 65 -0.37 -5.86 12.27
CA TYR A 65 0.41 -5.33 13.38
C TYR A 65 1.87 -5.78 13.30
N GLU A 66 2.11 -7.08 13.09
CA GLU A 66 3.45 -7.67 12.93
C GLU A 66 4.22 -6.96 11.80
N THR A 67 3.56 -6.75 10.66
CA THR A 67 4.20 -6.14 9.50
C THR A 67 4.53 -4.65 9.69
N VAL A 68 3.63 -3.85 10.30
CA VAL A 68 3.76 -2.38 10.30
C VAL A 68 4.24 -1.79 11.63
N ALA A 69 3.88 -2.42 12.75
CA ALA A 69 3.99 -1.82 14.08
C ALA A 69 4.99 -2.55 14.99
N GLU A 70 5.21 -3.86 14.83
CA GLU A 70 6.12 -4.64 15.70
C GLU A 70 7.51 -4.01 15.81
N LYS A 71 8.11 -3.66 14.67
CA LYS A 71 9.41 -2.99 14.65
C LYS A 71 9.36 -1.62 15.33
N LEU A 72 8.32 -0.83 15.09
CA LEU A 72 8.18 0.50 15.70
C LEU A 72 8.12 0.41 17.23
N VAL A 73 7.40 -0.59 17.75
CA VAL A 73 7.29 -0.86 19.19
C VAL A 73 8.62 -1.36 19.75
N SER A 74 9.34 -2.21 19.02
CA SER A 74 10.67 -2.67 19.41
C SER A 74 11.67 -1.52 19.49
N ASP A 75 11.63 -0.61 18.52
CA ASP A 75 12.46 0.60 18.51
C ASP A 75 12.10 1.54 19.68
N ALA A 76 10.81 1.65 20.03
CA ALA A 76 10.36 2.41 21.19
C ALA A 76 10.89 1.85 22.52
N LEU A 77 10.98 0.53 22.66
CA LEU A 77 11.58 -0.11 23.83
C LEU A 77 13.09 0.15 23.94
N LEU A 78 13.77 0.39 22.82
CA LEU A 78 15.18 0.79 22.77
C LEU A 78 15.38 2.30 23.00
N GLY A 79 14.30 3.07 23.20
CA GLY A 79 14.33 4.51 23.45
C GLY A 79 14.26 5.37 22.19
N TYR A 80 13.94 4.81 21.03
CA TYR A 80 13.71 5.58 19.81
C TYR A 80 12.26 6.06 19.71
N ASN A 81 12.07 7.30 19.29
CA ASN A 81 10.73 7.83 19.03
C ASN A 81 10.24 7.36 17.65
N GLY A 82 8.97 7.01 17.57
CA GLY A 82 8.32 6.59 16.34
C GLY A 82 6.86 7.04 16.30
N ASP A 83 6.43 7.60 15.17
CA ASP A 83 5.05 8.00 14.93
C ASP A 83 4.38 7.07 13.92
N PHE A 84 3.08 6.87 14.10
CA PHE A 84 2.24 6.08 13.20
C PHE A 84 1.01 6.88 12.77
N PHE A 85 0.76 6.94 11.46
CA PHE A 85 -0.37 7.65 10.88
C PHE A 85 -1.24 6.72 10.02
N LEU A 86 -2.56 6.92 10.10
CA LEU A 86 -3.56 6.29 9.24
C LEU A 86 -4.19 7.40 8.37
N PHE A 87 -4.25 7.16 7.06
CA PHE A 87 -4.82 8.07 6.06
C PHE A 87 -6.01 7.43 5.35
#